data_AF-A0A1F5EM07-F1
#
_entry.id   AF-A0A1F5EM07-F1
#
_cell.length_a   1.000
_cell.length_b   1.000
_cell.length_c   1.000
_cell.angle_alpha   90.00
_cell.angle_beta   90.00
_cell.angle_gamma   90.00
#
_symmetry.space_group_name_H-M   'P 1'
#
loop_
_entity.id
_entity.type
_entity.pdbx_description
1 polymer ?
#
loop_
_entity_poly.entity_id
_entity_poly.type
_entity_poly.pdbx_seq_one_letter_code
_entity_poly.pdbx_strand_id
1 'polypeptide(L)'
;MINFLKNKKIQIVSSAAFLFFVSFSISFSAVEYKMLEKLPYINPDGKAVDLTTYLSGAFRLAFGVAILLAVFQLSFAGFKYLTEESFTGKTNAKSKINNAIFGLVLIFVSYLLLNFINPDLVNIKFEIPKVGKSSGS
;
A
#
# COMPACT_ATOMS: atom_id res chain seq x y z
N MET A 1 0.78 -28.49 34.15
CA MET A 1 1.05 -27.08 34.52
C MET A 1 1.99 -26.32 33.56
N ILE A 2 2.50 -26.94 32.48
CA ILE A 2 3.52 -26.32 31.61
C ILE A 2 2.92 -25.50 30.46
N ASN A 3 1.76 -25.90 29.90
CA ASN A 3 1.10 -25.18 28.81
C ASN A 3 0.53 -23.80 29.23
N PHE A 4 0.17 -23.63 30.51
CA PHE A 4 -0.36 -22.38 31.05
C PHE A 4 0.69 -21.26 31.09
N LEU A 5 1.94 -21.60 31.42
CA LEU A 5 3.05 -20.64 31.46
C LEU A 5 3.53 -20.24 30.05
N LYS A 6 3.41 -21.13 29.05
CA LYS A 6 3.76 -20.84 27.65
C LYS A 6 2.80 -19.86 26.98
N ASN A 7 1.49 -19.99 27.22
CA ASN A 7 0.48 -19.07 26.66
C ASN A 7 0.57 -17.64 27.23
N LYS A 8 0.92 -17.49 28.51
CA LYS A 8 1.06 -16.16 29.14
C LYS A 8 2.24 -15.35 28.56
N LYS A 9 3.36 -16.00 28.21
CA LYS A 9 4.48 -15.35 27.51
C LYS A 9 4.10 -14.90 26.09
N ILE A 10 3.32 -15.69 25.37
CA ILE A 10 2.82 -15.35 24.02
C ILE A 10 1.86 -14.15 24.06
N GLN A 11 1.00 -14.04 25.08
CA GLN A 11 0.11 -12.89 25.27
C GLN A 11 0.90 -11.60 25.57
N ILE A 12 1.97 -11.69 26.37
CA ILE A 12 2.85 -10.54 26.66
C ILE A 12 3.60 -10.07 25.40
N VAL A 13 4.12 -11.01 24.59
CA VAL A 13 4.81 -10.67 23.33
C VAL A 13 3.85 -10.04 22.31
N SER A 14 2.61 -10.56 22.19
CA SER A 14 1.59 -9.99 21.30
C SER A 14 1.15 -8.60 21.75
N SER A 15 0.97 -8.37 23.06
CA SER A 15 0.58 -7.05 23.59
C SER A 15 1.70 -6.02 23.43
N ALA A 16 2.97 -6.43 23.62
CA ALA A 16 4.12 -5.57 23.41
C ALA A 16 4.30 -5.22 21.92
N ALA A 17 4.09 -6.19 21.03
CA ALA A 17 4.11 -5.95 19.58
C ALA A 17 2.97 -5.01 19.15
N PHE A 18 1.78 -5.13 19.75
CA PHE A 18 0.65 -4.24 19.48
C PHE A 18 0.92 -2.81 19.97
N LEU A 19 1.49 -2.64 21.17
CA LEU A 19 1.87 -1.32 21.69
C LEU A 19 3.02 -0.69 20.87
N PHE A 20 3.96 -1.48 20.38
CA PHE A 20 5.02 -1.00 19.49
C PHE A 20 4.45 -0.54 18.13
N PHE A 21 3.47 -1.27 17.59
CA PHE A 21 2.80 -0.92 16.33
C PHE A 21 1.94 0.35 16.46
N VAL A 22 1.27 0.54 17.60
CA VAL A 22 0.52 1.77 17.91
C VAL A 22 1.46 2.97 18.06
N SER A 23 2.59 2.82 18.76
CA SER A 23 3.58 3.90 18.93
C SER A 23 4.27 4.29 17.62
N PHE A 24 4.47 3.36 16.69
CA PHE A 24 5.01 3.67 15.34
C PHE A 24 4.07 4.56 14.51
N SER A 25 2.77 4.61 14.84
CA SER A 25 1.76 5.24 13.98
C SER A 25 1.54 6.73 14.23
N ILE A 26 2.20 7.37 15.20
CA ILE A 26 1.86 8.76 15.57
C ILE A 26 3.08 9.66 15.53
N SER A 27 3.34 10.23 14.35
CA SER A 27 4.03 11.51 14.15
C SER A 27 3.74 12.01 12.74
N PHE A 28 2.65 12.76 12.56
CA PHE A 28 2.36 13.45 11.31
C PHE A 28 2.26 14.95 11.58
N SER A 29 3.26 15.70 11.10
CA SER A 29 3.30 17.17 11.16
C SER A 29 3.25 17.70 9.74
N ALA A 30 2.30 18.60 9.45
CA ALA A 30 2.12 19.16 8.12
C ALA A 30 3.15 20.27 7.86
N VAL A 31 4.20 19.94 7.10
CA VAL A 31 5.23 20.88 6.66
C VAL A 31 4.97 21.25 5.20
N GLU A 32 4.98 22.54 4.91
CA GLU A 32 4.98 23.09 3.55
C GLU A 32 6.21 22.56 2.79
N TYR A 33 5.98 21.69 1.81
CA TYR A 33 7.04 20.91 1.17
C TYR A 33 7.42 21.48 -0.20
N LYS A 34 8.58 22.15 -0.26
CA LYS A 34 9.20 22.56 -1.52
C LYS A 34 10.02 21.41 -2.10
N MET A 35 9.46 20.70 -3.09
CA MET A 35 10.17 19.60 -3.76
C MET A 35 11.33 20.16 -4.60
N LEU A 36 12.53 19.61 -4.40
CA LEU A 36 13.70 19.94 -5.20
C LEU A 36 13.85 19.05 -6.44
N GLU A 37 13.04 17.99 -6.55
CA GLU A 37 13.03 17.07 -7.68
C GLU A 37 11.62 16.88 -8.23
N LYS A 38 11.54 16.86 -9.56
CA LYS A 38 10.30 16.66 -10.32
C LYS A 38 10.01 15.15 -10.38
N LEU A 39 9.17 14.67 -9.47
CA LEU A 39 8.74 13.28 -9.47
C LEU A 39 7.41 13.12 -10.23
N PRO A 40 7.30 12.10 -11.12
CA PRO A 40 6.04 11.79 -11.77
C PRO A 40 4.96 11.47 -10.73
N TYR A 41 3.71 11.82 -11.03
CA TYR A 41 2.52 11.71 -10.15
C TYR A 41 2.46 12.64 -8.94
N ILE A 42 3.55 13.26 -8.53
CA ILE A 42 3.59 14.14 -7.35
C ILE A 42 3.75 15.60 -7.73
N ASN A 43 4.65 15.89 -8.67
CA ASN A 43 4.96 17.27 -9.05
C ASN A 43 5.50 17.35 -10.46
N PRO A 44 4.65 17.28 -11.49
CA PRO A 44 5.08 17.43 -12.87
C PRO A 44 5.54 18.85 -13.22
N ASP A 45 5.28 19.86 -12.38
CA ASP A 45 5.49 21.28 -12.74
C ASP A 45 6.54 22.00 -11.89
N GLY A 46 7.17 21.32 -10.93
CA GLY A 46 8.22 21.86 -10.06
C GLY A 46 7.75 22.93 -9.05
N LYS A 47 6.44 23.06 -8.82
CA LYS A 47 5.86 24.04 -7.89
C LYS A 47 5.74 23.47 -6.47
N ALA A 48 5.64 24.33 -5.45
CA ALA A 48 5.34 23.86 -4.09
C ALA A 48 4.02 23.06 -4.13
N VAL A 49 4.04 21.85 -3.58
CA VAL A 49 2.88 20.95 -3.59
C VAL A 49 2.40 20.77 -2.16
N ASP A 50 1.09 20.83 -2.00
CA ASP A 50 0.48 20.63 -0.71
C ASP A 50 0.66 19.16 -0.25
N LEU A 51 0.66 18.95 1.06
CA LEU A 51 0.96 17.65 1.67
C LEU A 51 -0.01 16.55 1.18
N THR A 52 -1.25 16.93 0.92
CA THR A 52 -2.32 16.09 0.35
C THR A 52 -1.92 15.52 -1.01
N THR A 53 -1.36 16.34 -1.90
CA THR A 53 -0.93 15.92 -3.24
C THR A 53 0.36 15.12 -3.18
N TYR A 54 1.28 15.48 -2.28
CA TYR A 54 2.50 14.69 -2.02
C TYR A 54 2.16 13.25 -1.60
N LEU A 55 1.28 13.14 -0.60
CA LEU A 55 0.88 11.87 -0.03
C LEU A 55 0.09 11.02 -1.04
N SER A 56 -0.84 11.61 -1.78
CA SER A 56 -1.57 10.93 -2.85
C SER A 56 -0.63 10.31 -3.90
N GLY A 57 0.32 11.09 -4.41
CA GLY A 57 1.26 10.59 -5.42
C GLY A 57 2.24 9.55 -4.86
N ALA A 58 2.71 9.71 -3.62
CA ALA A 58 3.54 8.70 -2.95
C ALA A 58 2.79 7.37 -2.76
N PHE A 59 1.52 7.42 -2.34
CA PHE A 59 0.67 6.23 -2.25
C PHE A 59 0.47 5.56 -3.60
N ARG A 60 0.25 6.32 -4.68
CA ARG A 60 0.11 5.76 -6.04
C ARG A 60 1.37 5.02 -6.49
N LEU A 61 2.55 5.58 -6.24
CA LEU A 61 3.82 4.92 -6.53
C LEU A 61 3.99 3.63 -5.72
N ALA A 62 3.72 3.69 -4.41
CA ALA A 62 3.81 2.52 -3.54
C ALA A 62 2.83 1.41 -3.95
N PHE A 63 1.57 1.76 -4.28
CA PHE A 63 0.57 0.83 -4.78
C PHE A 63 0.99 0.15 -6.07
N GLY A 64 1.53 0.90 -7.03
CA GLY A 64 2.02 0.35 -8.29
C GLY A 64 3.07 -0.74 -8.06
N VAL A 65 4.06 -0.45 -7.21
CA VAL A 65 5.12 -1.43 -6.87
C VAL A 65 4.53 -2.63 -6.12
N ALA A 66 3.64 -2.39 -5.15
CA ALA A 66 3.05 -3.45 -4.34
C ALA A 66 2.19 -4.43 -5.17
N ILE A 67 1.36 -3.92 -6.09
CA ILE A 67 0.54 -4.75 -6.98
C ILE A 67 1.43 -5.59 -7.90
N LEU A 68 2.47 -5.00 -8.48
CA LEU A 68 3.42 -5.73 -9.33
C LEU A 68 4.09 -6.89 -8.57
N LEU A 69 4.55 -6.65 -7.34
CA LEU A 69 5.13 -7.69 -6.50
C LEU A 69 4.11 -8.76 -6.10
N ALA A 70 2.86 -8.37 -5.81
CA ALA A 70 1.80 -9.31 -5.48
C ALA A 70 1.49 -10.26 -6.65
N VAL A 71 1.37 -9.73 -7.86
CA VAL A 71 1.13 -10.54 -9.08
C VAL A 71 2.31 -11.47 -9.36
N PHE A 72 3.54 -11.00 -9.17
CA PHE A 72 4.74 -11.82 -9.32
C PHE A 72 4.75 -13.00 -8.33
N GLN A 73 4.49 -12.74 -7.05
CA GLN A 73 4.43 -13.77 -6.02
C GLN A 73 3.29 -14.75 -6.26
N LEU A 74 2.13 -14.26 -6.72
CA LEU A 74 0.98 -15.11 -7.04
C LEU A 74 1.28 -16.05 -8.20
N SER A 75 1.96 -15.55 -9.23
CA SER A 75 2.39 -16.35 -10.39
C SER A 75 3.39 -17.44 -9.96
N PHE A 76 4.39 -17.08 -9.17
CA PHE A 76 5.39 -18.04 -8.68
C PHE A 76 4.79 -19.11 -7.77
N ALA A 77 3.91 -18.72 -6.85
CA ALA A 77 3.22 -19.65 -5.96
C ALA A 77 2.21 -20.54 -6.71
N GLY A 78 1.54 -19.99 -7.73
CA GLY A 78 0.62 -20.71 -8.60
C GLY A 78 1.32 -21.80 -9.40
N PHE A 79 2.46 -21.47 -10.03
CA PHE A 79 3.27 -22.46 -10.73
C PHE A 79 3.74 -23.57 -9.77
N LYS A 80 4.25 -23.19 -8.62
CA LYS A 80 4.70 -24.12 -7.58
C LYS A 80 3.59 -25.09 -7.12
N TYR A 81 2.37 -24.60 -6.95
CA TYR A 81 1.22 -25.43 -6.58
C TYR A 81 0.90 -26.52 -7.61
N LEU A 82 1.06 -26.22 -8.90
CA LEU A 82 0.80 -27.14 -10.00
C LEU A 82 1.90 -28.20 -10.12
N THR A 83 3.16 -27.81 -9.96
CA THR A 83 4.31 -28.72 -10.13
C THR A 83 4.58 -29.61 -8.91
N GLU A 84 4.11 -29.26 -7.72
CA GLU A 84 4.35 -30.08 -6.52
C GLU A 84 3.33 -31.21 -6.36
N GLU A 85 3.84 -32.43 -6.25
CA GLU A 85 3.04 -33.65 -6.03
C GLU A 85 2.89 -33.99 -4.55
N SER A 86 3.82 -33.50 -3.70
CA SER A 86 3.76 -33.78 -2.26
C SER A 86 2.62 -33.02 -1.58
N PHE A 87 1.91 -33.71 -0.66
CA PHE A 87 0.83 -33.12 0.14
C PHE A 87 1.31 -31.87 0.90
N THR A 88 2.51 -31.94 1.47
CA THR A 88 3.15 -30.83 2.18
C THR A 88 3.58 -29.68 1.24
N GLY A 89 4.04 -29.97 0.03
CA GLY A 89 4.34 -28.96 -0.98
C GLY A 89 3.09 -28.19 -1.41
N LYS A 90 2.01 -28.93 -1.71
CA LYS A 90 0.71 -28.33 -2.08
C LYS A 90 0.12 -27.48 -0.95
N THR A 91 0.20 -27.92 0.31
CA THR A 91 -0.32 -27.12 1.43
C THR A 91 0.47 -25.83 1.64
N ASN A 92 1.80 -25.89 1.51
CA ASN A 92 2.66 -24.71 1.61
C ASN A 92 2.43 -23.72 0.47
N ALA A 93 2.24 -24.21 -0.76
CA ALA A 93 1.93 -23.37 -1.91
C ALA A 93 0.54 -22.70 -1.75
N LYS A 94 -0.48 -23.43 -1.28
CA LYS A 94 -1.79 -22.84 -0.93
C LYS A 94 -1.67 -21.75 0.14
N SER A 95 -0.88 -21.98 1.18
CA SER A 95 -0.64 -20.99 2.23
C SER A 95 0.01 -19.72 1.65
N LYS A 96 0.99 -19.85 0.75
CA LYS A 96 1.59 -18.71 0.05
C LYS A 96 0.59 -17.94 -0.82
N ILE A 97 -0.29 -18.63 -1.53
CA ILE A 97 -1.36 -18.01 -2.32
C ILE A 97 -2.31 -17.22 -1.41
N ASN A 98 -2.77 -17.82 -0.30
CA ASN A 98 -3.63 -17.14 0.66
C ASN A 98 -2.96 -15.88 1.22
N ASN A 99 -1.68 -15.96 1.59
CA ASN A 99 -0.94 -14.81 2.10
C ASN A 99 -0.82 -13.69 1.05
N ALA A 100 -0.58 -14.03 -0.22
CA ALA A 100 -0.55 -13.05 -1.31
C ALA A 100 -1.93 -12.39 -1.52
N ILE A 101 -3.02 -13.17 -1.44
CA ILE A 101 -4.38 -12.65 -1.52
C ILE A 101 -4.68 -11.71 -0.34
N PHE A 102 -4.30 -12.07 0.88
CA PHE A 102 -4.44 -11.18 2.03
C PHE A 102 -3.67 -9.87 1.85
N GLY A 103 -2.46 -9.91 1.27
CA GLY A 103 -1.70 -8.72 0.92
C GLY A 103 -2.42 -7.84 -0.12
N LEU A 104 -2.98 -8.45 -1.16
CA LEU A 104 -3.77 -7.73 -2.17
C LEU A 104 -5.03 -7.08 -1.57
N VAL A 105 -5.74 -7.81 -0.70
CA VAL A 105 -6.90 -7.28 0.02
C VAL A 105 -6.51 -6.12 0.91
N LEU A 106 -5.37 -6.20 1.61
CA LEU A 106 -4.88 -5.10 2.44
C LEU A 106 -4.62 -3.82 1.63
N ILE A 107 -4.03 -3.96 0.44
CA ILE A 107 -3.83 -2.87 -0.52
C ILE A 107 -5.20 -2.29 -0.90
N PHE A 108 -6.18 -3.13 -1.24
CA PHE A 108 -7.51 -2.66 -1.62
C PHE A 108 -8.24 -1.94 -0.47
N VAL A 109 -8.12 -2.45 0.76
CA VAL A 109 -8.66 -1.81 1.97
C VAL A 109 -8.01 -0.46 2.21
N SER A 110 -6.69 -0.35 2.05
CA SER A 110 -5.97 0.93 2.15
C SER A 110 -6.50 1.96 1.14
N TYR A 111 -6.76 1.55 -0.10
CA TYR A 111 -7.37 2.41 -1.11
C TYR A 111 -8.77 2.86 -0.73
N LEU A 112 -9.60 1.94 -0.23
CA LEU A 112 -10.95 2.24 0.26
C LEU A 112 -10.91 3.24 1.41
N LEU A 113 -9.98 3.08 2.37
CA LEU A 113 -9.82 3.99 3.50
C LEU A 113 -9.43 5.39 3.03
N LEU A 114 -8.46 5.51 2.12
CA LEU A 114 -8.09 6.80 1.54
C LEU A 114 -9.28 7.45 0.83
N ASN A 115 -10.01 6.68 0.03
CA ASN A 115 -11.20 7.16 -0.69
C ASN A 115 -12.33 7.58 0.25
N PHE A 116 -12.47 6.93 1.42
CA PHE A 116 -13.49 7.25 2.40
C PHE A 116 -13.16 8.52 3.19
N ILE A 117 -11.88 8.74 3.52
CA ILE A 117 -11.43 9.94 4.23
C ILE A 117 -11.45 11.16 3.29
N ASN A 118 -10.84 11.02 2.11
CA ASN A 118 -10.85 12.08 1.12
C ASN A 118 -10.74 11.48 -0.30
N PRO A 119 -11.82 11.53 -1.10
CA PRO A 119 -11.82 10.98 -2.45
C PRO A 119 -10.83 11.71 -3.36
N ASP A 120 -10.47 12.97 -3.09
CA ASP A 120 -9.52 13.73 -3.91
C ASP A 120 -8.08 13.20 -3.82
N LEU A 121 -7.75 12.41 -2.79
CA LEU A 121 -6.49 11.66 -2.72
C LEU A 121 -6.41 10.55 -3.75
N VAL A 122 -7.56 10.13 -4.26
CA VAL A 122 -7.72 9.03 -5.20
C VAL A 122 -8.16 9.54 -6.57
N ASN A 123 -8.91 10.64 -6.59
CA ASN A 123 -9.49 11.25 -7.78
C ASN A 123 -8.39 11.68 -8.76
N ILE A 124 -8.50 11.19 -9.99
CA ILE A 124 -7.57 11.53 -11.07
C ILE A 124 -8.28 12.57 -11.94
N LYS A 125 -8.15 13.84 -11.56
CA LYS A 125 -8.57 14.94 -12.44
C LYS A 125 -7.54 15.08 -13.57
N PHE A 126 -7.75 14.32 -14.65
CA PHE A 126 -7.15 14.63 -15.94
C PHE A 126 -7.84 15.87 -16.50
N GLU A 127 -7.38 17.05 -16.11
CA GLU A 127 -7.70 18.26 -16.86
C GLU A 127 -6.88 18.21 -18.16
N ILE A 128 -7.52 17.74 -19.23
CA ILE A 128 -6.97 17.91 -20.57
C ILE A 128 -6.95 19.43 -20.81
N PRO A 129 -5.78 20.07 -20.98
CA PRO A 129 -5.74 21.48 -21.33
C PRO A 129 -6.49 21.63 -22.66
N LYS A 130 -7.56 22.43 -22.65
CA LYS A 130 -8.30 22.77 -23.87
C LYS A 130 -7.35 23.49 -24.81
N VAL A 131 -6.82 22.79 -25.81
CA VAL A 131 -6.21 23.44 -26.98
C VAL A 131 -7.35 23.99 -27.82
N GLY A 132 -7.66 25.27 -27.61
CA GLY A 132 -8.57 26.02 -28.46
C GLY A 132 -9.58 26.87 -27.70
N LYS A 133 -9.17 28.09 -27.35
CA LYS A 133 -9.90 29.27 -27.82
C LYS A 133 -8.89 30.33 -28.26
N SER A 134 -8.83 30.49 -29.58
CA SER A 134 -8.44 31.73 -30.23
C SER A 134 -9.18 32.88 -29.56
N SER A 135 -8.44 33.72 -28.84
CA SER A 135 -8.88 35.04 -28.41
C SER A 135 -8.76 35.95 -29.63
N GLY A 136 -9.74 35.86 -30.51
CA GLY A 136 -10.04 36.91 -31.49
C GLY A 136 -11.09 37.82 -30.89
N SER A 137 -10.64 38.91 -30.26
CA SER A 137 -11.24 40.26 -30.16
C SER A 137 -10.43 41.06 -29.16
#